data_AF-A0A0U2WHV1-F1
#
_entry.id   AF-A0A0U2WHV1-F1
#
_cell.length_a   1.000
_cell.length_b   1.000
_cell.length_c   1.000
_cell.angle_alpha   90.00
_cell.angle_beta   90.00
_cell.angle_gamma   90.00
#
_symmetry.space_group_name_H-M   'P 1'
#
loop_
_entity.id
_entity.type
_entity.pdbx_description
1 polymer ?
#
loop_
_entity_poly.entity_id
_entity_poly.type
_entity_poly.pdbx_seq_one_letter_code
_entity_poly.pdbx_strand_id
1 'polypeptide(L)'
;MLKGESILQLQIGQLRHDAQTDPLTGLHNRRSLKVWLDKLIQEQTLFTILEIDIDFFKRVNDTYGHDKGDETLKALTVLIQSIARKDDIVARIGGEEFILVIPNQNSEGAF
;
A
#
# COMPACT_ATOMS: atom_id res chain seq x y z
N MET A 1 34.35 12.30 11.41
CA MET A 1 33.28 12.95 10.62
C MET A 1 32.33 11.97 9.95
N LEU A 2 32.79 10.87 9.34
CA LEU A 2 31.94 9.94 8.56
C LEU A 2 30.77 9.27 9.33
N LYS A 3 30.91 8.96 10.63
CA LYS A 3 29.85 8.27 11.38
C LYS A 3 28.55 9.07 11.53
N GLY A 4 28.65 10.39 11.70
CA GLY A 4 27.48 11.25 11.91
C GLY A 4 26.64 11.40 10.65
N GLU A 5 27.30 11.49 9.49
CA GLU A 5 26.65 11.58 8.18
C GLU A 5 25.89 10.30 7.82
N SER A 6 26.47 9.13 8.09
CA SER A 6 25.79 7.84 7.86
C SER A 6 24.55 7.67 8.74
N ILE A 7 24.60 8.10 10.00
CA ILE A 7 23.43 8.04 10.90
C ILE A 7 22.30 8.94 10.39
N LEU A 8 22.64 10.15 9.93
CA LEU A 8 21.65 11.09 9.40
C LEU A 8 20.98 10.56 8.13
N GLN A 9 21.75 9.93 7.23
CA GLN A 9 21.20 9.29 6.04
C GLN A 9 20.26 8.12 6.37
N LEU A 10 20.60 7.30 7.37
CA LEU A 10 19.72 6.24 7.85
C LEU A 10 18.41 6.79 8.43
N GLN A 11 18.49 7.85 9.25
CA GLN A 11 17.31 8.51 9.82
C GLN A 11 16.42 9.13 8.74
N ILE A 12 17.00 9.79 7.74
CA ILE A 12 16.25 10.31 6.59
C ILE A 12 15.57 9.18 5.81
N GLY A 13 16.28 8.05 5.62
CA GLY A 13 15.73 6.86 5.00
C GLY A 13 14.51 6.31 5.75
N GLN A 14 14.63 6.16 7.08
CA GLN A 14 13.52 5.70 7.92
C GLN A 14 12.34 6.66 7.90
N LEU A 15 12.59 7.97 8.06
CA LEU A 15 11.54 8.99 8.01
C LEU A 15 10.81 9.00 6.66
N ARG A 16 11.53 8.76 5.56
CA ARG A 16 10.91 8.62 4.23
C ARG A 16 10.06 7.37 4.15
N HIS A 17 10.56 6.23 4.63
CA HIS A 17 9.80 4.98 4.66
C HIS A 17 8.51 5.14 5.47
N ASP A 18 8.60 5.60 6.71
CA ASP A 18 7.45 5.81 7.60
C ASP A 18 6.44 6.83 7.04
N ALA A 19 6.92 7.83 6.30
CA ALA A 19 6.06 8.80 5.64
C ALA A 19 5.36 8.25 4.39
N GLN A 20 5.85 7.14 3.82
CA GLN A 20 5.36 6.53 2.58
C GLN A 20 4.61 5.22 2.80
N THR A 21 4.71 4.60 3.98
CA THR A 21 4.03 3.34 4.27
C THR A 21 2.87 3.51 5.26
N ASP A 22 1.96 2.56 5.24
CA ASP A 22 0.97 2.34 6.28
C ASP A 22 1.62 1.56 7.43
N PRO A 23 1.57 2.05 8.68
CA PRO A 23 2.31 1.46 9.80
C PRO A 23 1.81 0.07 10.20
N LEU A 24 0.56 -0.29 9.88
CA LEU A 24 0.01 -1.60 10.25
C LEU A 24 0.40 -2.69 9.25
N THR A 25 0.36 -2.36 7.97
CA THR A 25 0.49 -3.33 6.86
C THR A 25 1.85 -3.26 6.16
N GLY A 26 2.59 -2.16 6.30
CA GLY A 26 3.83 -1.91 5.56
C GLY A 26 3.63 -1.59 4.07
N LEU A 27 2.38 -1.57 3.59
CA LEU A 27 2.03 -1.19 2.23
C LEU A 27 2.25 0.29 1.98
N HIS A 28 2.20 0.71 0.72
CA HIS A 28 2.15 2.12 0.39
C HIS A 28 0.93 2.78 1.05
N ASN A 29 1.12 3.98 1.61
CA ASN A 29 -0.02 4.78 2.08
C ASN A 29 -0.60 5.65 0.96
N ARG A 30 -1.75 6.28 1.22
CA ARG A 30 -2.43 7.19 0.28
C ARG A 30 -1.52 8.28 -0.30
N ARG A 31 -0.58 8.82 0.48
CA ARG A 31 0.36 9.86 0.01
C ARG A 31 1.31 9.30 -1.03
N SER A 32 1.93 8.15 -0.75
CA SER A 32 2.85 7.50 -1.70
C SER A 32 2.14 7.00 -2.96
N LEU A 33 0.92 6.48 -2.84
CA LEU A 33 0.09 6.10 -3.99
C LEU A 33 -0.12 7.28 -4.95
N LYS A 34 -0.42 8.48 -4.41
CA LYS A 34 -0.56 9.68 -5.25
C LYS A 34 0.71 9.98 -6.05
N VAL A 35 1.89 9.88 -5.43
CA VAL A 35 3.17 10.11 -6.11
C VAL A 35 3.38 9.11 -7.24
N TRP A 36 3.04 7.84 -7.00
CA TRP A 36 3.11 6.80 -8.03
C TRP A 36 2.15 7.05 -9.20
N LEU A 37 0.90 7.40 -8.91
CA LEU A 37 -0.11 7.71 -9.93
C LEU A 37 0.29 8.94 -10.75
N ASP A 38 0.73 10.03 -10.09
CA ASP A 38 1.21 11.24 -10.76
C ASP A 38 2.35 10.90 -11.75
N LYS A 39 3.27 10.02 -11.35
CA LYS A 39 4.36 9.55 -12.21
C LYS A 39 3.84 8.77 -13.42
N LEU A 40 2.96 7.79 -13.22
CA LEU A 40 2.39 7.00 -14.33
C LEU A 40 1.64 7.88 -15.34
N ILE A 41 0.89 8.86 -14.83
CA ILE A 41 0.18 9.85 -15.66
C ILE A 41 1.16 10.72 -16.45
N GLN A 42 2.20 11.25 -15.80
CA GLN A 42 3.22 12.07 -16.45
C GLN A 42 3.97 11.30 -17.54
N GLU A 43 4.24 10.01 -17.30
CA GLU A 43 4.91 9.11 -18.25
C GLU A 43 3.95 8.57 -19.33
N GLN A 44 2.67 8.95 -19.30
CA GLN A 44 1.61 8.41 -20.19
C GLN A 44 1.57 6.88 -20.20
N THR A 45 1.91 6.27 -19.06
CA THR A 45 1.88 4.82 -18.91
C THR A 45 0.44 4.36 -18.76
N LEU A 46 0.02 3.38 -19.56
CA LEU A 46 -1.28 2.73 -19.37
C LEU A 46 -1.28 1.99 -18.04
N PHE A 47 -2.33 2.12 -17.23
CA PHE A 47 -2.49 1.35 -16.01
C PHE A 47 -3.95 1.08 -15.71
N THR A 48 -4.19 0.07 -14.88
CA THR A 48 -5.51 -0.25 -14.32
C THR A 48 -5.45 -0.12 -12.80
N ILE A 49 -6.57 0.28 -12.19
CA ILE A 49 -6.73 0.38 -10.73
C ILE A 49 -7.81 -0.61 -10.31
N LEU A 50 -7.51 -1.42 -9.30
CA LEU A 50 -8.48 -2.20 -8.54
C LEU A 50 -8.63 -1.57 -7.16
N GLU A 51 -9.87 -1.23 -6.82
CA GLU A 51 -10.26 -0.80 -5.49
C GLU A 51 -10.84 -2.00 -4.74
N ILE A 52 -10.36 -2.24 -3.52
CA ILE A 52 -10.69 -3.40 -2.71
C ILE A 52 -11.13 -2.89 -1.35
N ASP A 53 -12.34 -3.28 -0.93
CA ASP A 53 -12.91 -2.97 0.37
C ASP A 53 -13.30 -4.27 1.09
N ILE A 54 -13.17 -4.30 2.42
CA ILE A 54 -13.58 -5.46 3.22
C ILE A 54 -15.02 -5.25 3.70
N ASP A 55 -15.95 -5.97 3.08
CA ASP A 55 -17.35 -5.94 3.48
C ASP A 55 -17.53 -6.24 4.97
N PHE A 56 -18.31 -5.38 5.64
CA PHE A 56 -18.66 -5.51 7.06
C PHE A 56 -17.46 -5.57 8.02
N PHE A 57 -16.31 -4.97 7.68
CA PHE A 57 -15.13 -4.98 8.55
C PHE A 57 -15.40 -4.42 9.95
N LYS A 58 -16.24 -3.38 10.05
CA LYS A 58 -16.70 -2.87 11.35
C LYS A 58 -17.29 -3.97 12.25
N ARG A 59 -18.01 -4.94 11.68
CA ARG A 59 -18.61 -6.05 12.45
C ARG A 59 -17.54 -7.00 12.97
N VAL A 60 -16.44 -7.20 12.25
CA VAL A 60 -15.27 -7.95 12.75
C VAL A 60 -14.69 -7.25 13.97
N ASN A 61 -14.45 -5.94 13.90
CA ASN A 61 -13.96 -5.14 15.02
C ASN A 61 -14.92 -5.19 16.23
N ASP A 62 -16.21 -4.98 15.98
CA ASP A 62 -17.22 -4.94 17.05
C ASP A 62 -17.41 -6.32 17.72
N THR A 63 -17.17 -7.43 17.00
CA THR A 63 -17.34 -8.80 17.53
C THR A 63 -16.08 -9.35 18.19
N TYR A 64 -14.90 -9.07 17.62
CA TYR A 64 -13.64 -9.71 18.01
C TYR A 64 -12.58 -8.73 18.53
N GLY A 65 -12.88 -7.44 18.55
CA GLY A 65 -11.94 -6.39 18.94
C GLY A 65 -11.02 -5.93 17.80
N HIS A 66 -10.43 -4.75 17.99
CA HIS A 66 -9.55 -4.12 17.00
C HIS A 66 -8.29 -4.95 16.69
N ASP A 67 -7.72 -5.64 17.68
CA ASP A 67 -6.55 -6.49 17.45
C ASP A 67 -6.83 -7.57 16.40
N LYS A 68 -8.07 -8.10 16.38
CA LYS A 68 -8.48 -9.10 15.38
C LYS A 68 -8.79 -8.48 14.02
N GLY A 69 -9.29 -7.25 13.99
CA GLY A 69 -9.37 -6.46 12.77
C GLY A 69 -8.00 -6.23 12.16
N ASP A 70 -7.02 -5.86 12.98
CA ASP A 70 -5.63 -5.65 12.56
C ASP A 70 -4.99 -6.92 11.98
N GLU A 71 -5.23 -8.08 12.61
CA GLU A 71 -4.82 -9.37 12.05
C GLU A 71 -5.47 -9.65 10.69
N THR A 72 -6.76 -9.30 10.54
CA THR A 72 -7.50 -9.48 9.28
C THR A 72 -6.91 -8.62 8.17
N LEU A 73 -6.59 -7.35 8.46
CA LEU A 73 -5.94 -6.44 7.51
C LEU A 73 -4.54 -6.91 7.11
N LYS A 74 -3.76 -7.42 8.06
CA LYS A 74 -2.44 -8.02 7.79
C LYS A 74 -2.56 -9.28 6.94
N ALA A 75 -3.54 -10.13 7.20
CA ALA A 75 -3.78 -11.33 6.40
C ALA A 75 -4.17 -10.98 4.95
N LEU A 76 -5.05 -9.99 4.76
CA LEU A 76 -5.41 -9.51 3.43
C LEU A 76 -4.20 -8.90 2.71
N THR A 77 -3.36 -8.16 3.42
CA THR A 77 -2.12 -7.61 2.87
C THR A 77 -1.23 -8.71 2.28
N VAL A 78 -0.99 -9.79 3.04
CA VAL A 78 -0.20 -10.94 2.58
C VAL A 78 -0.84 -11.59 1.36
N LEU A 79 -2.17 -11.73 1.35
CA LEU A 79 -2.90 -12.30 0.22
C LEU A 79 -2.72 -11.45 -1.05
N ILE A 80 -2.95 -10.13 -0.96
CA ILE A 80 -2.80 -9.22 -2.11
C ILE A 80 -1.35 -9.24 -2.61
N GLN A 81 -0.36 -9.17 -1.72
CA GLN A 81 1.05 -9.22 -2.11
C GLN A 81 1.46 -10.55 -2.74
N SER A 82 0.82 -11.66 -2.37
CA SER A 82 1.12 -12.99 -2.95
C SER A 82 0.67 -13.12 -4.41
N ILE A 83 -0.32 -12.33 -4.82
CA ILE A 83 -0.85 -12.32 -6.20
C ILE A 83 -0.35 -11.11 -7.01
N ALA A 84 0.12 -10.05 -6.34
CA ALA A 84 0.68 -8.88 -6.98
C ALA A 84 2.00 -9.22 -7.68
N ARG A 85 2.19 -8.68 -8.89
CA ARG A 85 3.45 -8.77 -9.62
C ARG A 85 4.45 -7.77 -9.05
N LYS A 86 5.71 -7.93 -9.44
CA LYS A 86 6.83 -7.08 -9.03
C LYS A 86 6.58 -5.58 -9.27
N ASP A 87 5.94 -5.24 -10.38
CA ASP A 87 5.72 -3.84 -10.79
C ASP A 87 4.34 -3.32 -10.37
N ASP A 88 3.51 -4.16 -9.77
CA ASP A 88 2.21 -3.74 -9.25
C ASP A 88 2.40 -2.95 -7.95
N ILE A 89 1.55 -1.94 -7.74
CA ILE A 89 1.65 -1.02 -6.60
C ILE A 89 0.49 -1.29 -5.68
N VAL A 90 0.78 -1.80 -4.48
CA VAL A 90 -0.22 -2.11 -3.47
C VAL A 90 -0.20 -1.04 -2.39
N ALA A 91 -1.35 -0.42 -2.15
CA ALA A 91 -1.52 0.63 -1.16
C ALA A 91 -2.73 0.38 -0.26
N ARG A 92 -2.63 0.77 1.01
CA ARG A 92 -3.78 0.93 1.90
C ARG A 92 -4.08 2.42 2.03
N ILE A 93 -5.31 2.81 1.68
CA ILE A 93 -5.69 4.23 1.57
C ILE A 93 -6.66 4.70 2.64
N GLY A 94 -7.29 3.75 3.35
CA GLY A 94 -8.26 3.99 4.41
C GLY A 94 -8.23 2.90 5.49
N GLY A 95 -9.31 2.82 6.27
CA GLY A 95 -9.45 1.87 7.38
C GLY A 95 -9.46 0.41 6.91
N GLU A 96 -10.27 0.11 5.91
CA GLU A 96 -10.39 -1.22 5.29
C GLU A 96 -10.20 -1.21 3.76
N GLU A 97 -9.78 -0.05 3.22
CA GLU A 97 -9.69 0.21 1.78
C GLU A 97 -8.25 0.03 1.26
N PHE A 98 -8.11 -0.82 0.25
CA PHE A 98 -6.86 -1.10 -0.46
C PHE A 98 -6.98 -0.74 -1.93
N ILE A 99 -5.87 -0.32 -2.52
CA ILE A 99 -5.73 -0.08 -3.95
C ILE A 99 -4.58 -0.93 -4.49
N LEU A 100 -4.86 -1.63 -5.59
CA LEU A 100 -3.86 -2.27 -6.43
C LEU A 100 -3.79 -1.51 -7.76
N VAL A 101 -2.63 -0.92 -8.06
CA VAL A 101 -2.36 -0.34 -9.38
C VAL A 101 -1.56 -1.34 -10.18
N ILE A 102 -2.00 -1.59 -11.40
CA ILE A 102 -1.39 -2.51 -12.35
C ILE A 102 -0.89 -1.71 -13.55
N PRO A 103 0.41 -1.40 -13.61
CA PRO A 103 0.99 -0.74 -14.77
C PRO A 103 1.02 -1.63 -16.00
N ASN A 104 0.98 -1.01 -17.18
CA ASN A 104 1.08 -1.63 -18.50
C ASN A 104 -0.02 -2.65 -18.84
N GLN A 105 -1.16 -2.57 -18.15
CA GLN A 105 -2.33 -3.42 -18.43
C GLN A 105 -3.58 -2.58 -18.58
N ASN A 106 -4.44 -2.97 -19.52
CA ASN A 106 -5.82 -2.53 -19.58
C ASN A 106 -6.68 -3.37 -18.62
N SER A 107 -7.98 -3.05 -18.53
CA SER A 107 -8.90 -3.76 -17.64
C SER A 107 -9.04 -5.24 -17.96
N GLU A 108 -8.89 -5.67 -19.23
CA GLU A 108 -8.98 -7.09 -19.60
C GLU A 108 -7.80 -7.91 -19.07
N GLY A 109 -6.58 -7.36 -19.09
CA GLY A 109 -5.38 -8.02 -18.55
C GLY A 109 -5.21 -7.92 -17.03
N ALA A 110 -6.15 -7.25 -16.36
CA ALA A 110 -6.18 -7.07 -14.91
C ALA A 110 -7.13 -8.04 -14.18
N PHE A 111 -8.01 -8.74 -14.92
CA PHE A 111 -8.93 -9.77 -14.43
C PHE A 111 -8.50 -11.18 -14.83
#